data_AF-A0A060VD41-F1
#
_entry.id   AF-A0A060VD41-F1
#
_cell.length_a   1.000
_cell.length_b   1.000
_cell.length_c   1.000
_cell.angle_alpha   90.00
_cell.angle_beta   90.00
_cell.angle_gamma   90.00
#
_symmetry.space_group_name_H-M   'P 1'
#
loop_
_entity.id
_entity.type
_entity.pdbx_description
1 polymer ?
#
loop_
_entity_poly.entity_id
_entity_poly.type
_entity_poly.pdbx_seq_one_letter_code
_entity_poly.pdbx_strand_id
1 'polypeptide(L)'
;MKTTLSPLNTWHPQESLSSEFEVIPLRDRKKKHIPTLNRKIFNTLEKHGAWINSQWPFLVHKLVEVGMRKRNLSFKEVHKRNIENTLRWIAYHSDTVTGCINVTHLCIEIGKEIGVSSSTISVIMKELVIMGLLYEPEQSGQSIQDIMHDGRLPRTLCTTPLFYEILGIKNDELDRLRSIEIKRREIEYAKRKEKYDADIVLKTYCHSNILRVWEYRHTQSTSSYKIKLADMEPMTRLTYISRKLLERIKAKGWPISTEKEHITKMANNLLRRMGLSVKRSEFAPPIT
;
A
#
# COMPACT_ATOMS: atom_id res chain seq x y z
N MET A 1 22.26 -7.81 17.11
CA MET A 1 23.07 -8.17 15.92
C MET A 1 23.22 -6.91 15.07
N LYS A 2 24.45 -6.44 14.87
CA LYS A 2 24.75 -5.33 13.98
C LYS A 2 24.53 -5.81 12.54
N THR A 3 23.49 -5.30 11.88
CA THR A 3 23.34 -5.39 10.44
C THR A 3 24.42 -4.54 9.80
N THR A 4 25.56 -5.16 9.48
CA THR A 4 26.49 -4.60 8.49
C THR A 4 25.75 -4.58 7.16
N LEU A 5 25.17 -3.42 6.85
CA LEU A 5 24.68 -3.10 5.51
C LEU A 5 25.84 -3.36 4.55
N SER A 6 25.61 -4.27 3.59
CA SER A 6 26.54 -4.53 2.51
C SER A 6 26.90 -3.23 1.78
N PRO A 7 28.09 -3.13 1.14
CA PRO A 7 28.47 -1.97 0.33
C PRO A 7 27.53 -1.73 -0.87
N LEU A 8 26.57 -2.63 -1.12
CA LEU A 8 25.46 -2.41 -2.05
C LEU A 8 24.40 -1.55 -1.36
N ASN A 9 24.56 -0.25 -1.55
CA ASN A 9 23.65 0.83 -1.22
C ASN A 9 22.23 0.70 -1.87
N THR A 10 21.98 -0.35 -2.64
CA THR A 10 20.78 -0.53 -3.45
C THR A 10 20.02 -1.77 -3.03
N TRP A 11 18.70 -1.67 -2.87
CA TRP A 11 17.86 -2.78 -2.40
C TRP A 11 17.64 -3.85 -3.48
N HIS A 12 17.65 -5.10 -3.05
CA HIS A 12 17.32 -6.29 -3.83
C HIS A 12 16.43 -7.22 -3.00
N PRO A 13 15.49 -7.96 -3.62
CA PRO A 13 14.65 -8.91 -2.91
C PRO A 13 15.50 -10.08 -2.39
N GLN A 14 15.08 -10.70 -1.29
CA GLN A 14 15.86 -11.71 -0.58
C GLN A 14 16.28 -12.89 -1.47
N GLU A 15 15.47 -13.32 -2.44
CA GLU A 15 15.86 -14.41 -3.34
C GLU A 15 16.90 -14.04 -4.39
N SER A 16 17.22 -12.75 -4.53
CA SER A 16 18.34 -12.28 -5.35
C SER A 16 19.64 -12.20 -4.55
N LEU A 17 19.63 -12.59 -3.28
CA LEU A 17 20.77 -12.52 -2.37
C LEU A 17 21.29 -13.92 -1.98
N SER A 18 22.61 -14.04 -1.80
CA SER A 18 23.28 -15.22 -1.25
C SER A 18 23.06 -15.34 0.26
N SER A 19 23.55 -16.43 0.86
CA SER A 19 23.59 -16.61 2.32
C SER A 19 24.38 -15.50 3.03
N GLU A 20 25.31 -14.87 2.33
CA GLU A 20 26.16 -13.77 2.78
C GLU A 20 25.58 -12.38 2.44
N PHE A 21 24.34 -12.33 1.94
CA PHE A 21 23.66 -11.10 1.49
C PHE A 21 24.32 -10.40 0.28
N GLU A 22 25.02 -11.17 -0.56
CA GLU A 22 25.58 -10.67 -1.82
C GLU A 22 24.60 -10.89 -2.98
N VAL A 23 24.58 -9.97 -3.96
CA VAL A 23 23.67 -10.07 -5.10
C VAL A 23 24.13 -11.18 -6.04
N ILE A 24 23.28 -12.20 -6.18
CA ILE A 24 23.52 -13.35 -7.04
C ILE A 24 23.40 -12.92 -8.52
N PRO A 25 24.24 -13.43 -9.44
CA PRO A 25 24.06 -13.20 -10.86
C PRO A 25 22.68 -13.63 -11.36
N LEU A 26 22.08 -12.88 -12.29
CA LEU A 26 20.71 -13.12 -12.77
C LEU A 26 20.46 -14.57 -13.23
N ARG A 27 21.46 -15.20 -13.84
CA ARG A 27 21.42 -16.59 -14.33
C ARG A 27 21.28 -17.64 -13.21
N ASP A 28 21.76 -17.32 -12.01
CA ASP A 28 21.90 -18.22 -10.87
C ASP A 28 20.77 -17.99 -9.83
N ARG A 29 19.90 -17.00 -10.05
CA ARG A 29 18.79 -16.68 -9.14
C ARG A 29 17.66 -17.71 -9.24
N LYS A 30 17.10 -18.07 -8.08
CA LYS A 30 15.87 -18.87 -8.03
C LYS A 30 14.74 -18.09 -8.69
N LYS A 31 14.06 -18.71 -9.66
CA LYS A 31 12.90 -18.12 -10.34
C LYS A 31 11.70 -18.12 -9.41
N LYS A 32 11.48 -17.04 -8.65
CA LYS A 32 10.17 -16.81 -8.04
C LYS A 32 9.16 -16.53 -9.15
N HIS A 33 7.93 -17.00 -8.96
CA HIS A 33 6.86 -16.69 -9.88
C HIS A 33 6.42 -15.22 -9.68
N ILE A 34 7.17 -14.28 -10.26
CA ILE A 34 6.73 -12.88 -10.43
C ILE A 34 6.11 -12.70 -11.82
N PRO A 35 5.01 -11.93 -11.95
CA PRO A 35 4.39 -11.64 -13.23
C PRO A 35 5.36 -10.96 -14.21
N THR A 36 5.13 -11.17 -15.51
CA THR A 36 6.05 -10.72 -16.58
C THR A 36 6.28 -9.22 -16.57
N LEU A 37 5.22 -8.43 -16.36
CA LEU A 37 5.31 -6.98 -16.30
C LEU A 37 6.22 -6.51 -15.15
N ASN A 38 5.98 -6.98 -13.93
CA ASN A 38 6.81 -6.67 -12.76
C ASN A 38 8.27 -7.07 -12.96
N ARG A 39 8.51 -8.26 -13.54
CA ARG A 39 9.85 -8.74 -13.88
C ARG A 39 10.56 -7.80 -14.85
N LYS A 40 9.85 -7.35 -15.89
CA LYS A 40 10.42 -6.43 -16.88
C LYS A 40 10.86 -5.12 -16.21
N ILE A 41 9.99 -4.55 -15.37
CA ILE A 41 10.27 -3.30 -14.66
C ILE A 41 11.45 -3.46 -13.69
N PHE A 42 11.44 -4.53 -12.90
CA PHE A 42 12.50 -4.80 -11.94
C PHE A 42 13.86 -4.99 -12.64
N ASN A 43 13.90 -5.75 -13.73
CA ASN A 43 15.11 -5.94 -14.52
C ASN A 43 15.60 -4.63 -15.17
N THR A 44 14.69 -3.76 -15.63
CA THR A 44 15.06 -2.43 -16.12
C THR A 44 15.72 -1.61 -15.02
N LEU A 45 15.10 -1.52 -13.85
CA LEU A 45 15.64 -0.81 -12.70
C LEU A 45 16.99 -1.37 -12.24
N GLU A 46 17.13 -2.69 -12.25
CA GLU A 46 18.39 -3.34 -11.86
C GLU A 46 19.52 -3.06 -12.85
N LYS A 47 19.24 -3.12 -14.16
CA LYS A 47 20.24 -2.95 -15.22
C LYS A 47 20.62 -1.49 -15.44
N HIS A 48 19.65 -0.59 -15.36
CA HIS A 48 19.80 0.79 -15.80
C HIS A 48 19.65 1.82 -14.68
N GLY A 49 19.06 1.45 -13.55
CA GLY A 49 18.71 2.39 -12.48
C GLY A 49 17.44 3.18 -12.81
N ALA A 50 16.95 3.95 -11.83
CA ALA A 50 15.73 4.73 -12.01
C ALA A 50 15.95 6.00 -12.86
N TRP A 51 17.16 6.57 -12.85
CA TRP A 51 17.47 7.93 -13.30
C TRP A 51 17.73 8.09 -14.80
N ILE A 52 17.57 7.04 -15.59
CA ILE A 52 17.89 7.03 -17.03
C ILE A 52 16.91 7.82 -17.89
N ASN A 53 15.72 8.13 -17.34
CA ASN A 53 14.68 8.78 -18.11
C ASN A 53 14.85 10.31 -18.09
N SER A 54 14.86 10.95 -19.26
CA SER A 54 14.95 12.41 -19.40
C SER A 54 13.72 13.17 -18.88
N GLN A 55 12.65 12.47 -18.49
CA GLN A 55 11.47 13.06 -17.87
C GLN A 55 11.69 13.44 -16.40
N TRP A 56 12.71 12.91 -15.71
CA TRP A 56 12.96 13.20 -14.28
C TRP A 56 13.03 14.69 -13.93
N PRO A 57 13.73 15.56 -14.67
CA PRO A 57 13.74 17.00 -14.39
C PRO A 57 12.33 17.62 -14.37
N PHE A 58 11.44 17.22 -15.28
CA PHE A 58 10.05 17.69 -15.32
C PHE A 58 9.25 17.19 -14.12
N LEU A 59 9.48 15.94 -13.69
CA LEU A 59 8.85 15.41 -12.49
C LEU A 59 9.32 16.16 -11.24
N VAL A 60 10.62 16.45 -11.12
CA VAL A 60 11.16 17.23 -10.00
C VAL A 60 10.63 18.66 -10.00
N HIS A 61 10.42 19.27 -11.18
CA HIS A 61 9.83 20.60 -11.27
C HIS A 61 8.46 20.68 -10.60
N LYS A 62 7.60 19.65 -10.74
CA LYS A 62 6.31 19.57 -10.04
C LYS A 62 6.46 19.66 -8.52
N LEU A 63 7.53 19.08 -7.95
CA LEU A 63 7.80 19.17 -6.51
C LEU A 63 8.18 20.59 -6.09
N VAL A 64 8.80 21.36 -6.98
CA VAL A 64 9.15 22.77 -6.75
C VAL A 64 7.90 23.63 -6.80
N GLU A 65 7.01 23.40 -7.77
CA GLU A 65 5.75 24.14 -7.93
C GLU A 65 4.86 24.03 -6.69
N VAL A 66 4.77 22.84 -6.08
CA VAL A 66 3.98 22.65 -4.86
C VAL A 66 4.73 23.00 -3.56
N GLY A 67 5.93 23.58 -3.66
CA GLY A 67 6.73 24.01 -2.50
C GLY A 67 7.33 22.88 -1.67
N MET A 68 7.30 21.63 -2.14
CA MET A 68 7.95 20.49 -1.46
C MET A 68 9.48 20.49 -1.62
N ARG A 69 10.00 21.22 -2.61
CA ARG A 69 11.43 21.37 -2.85
C ARG A 69 11.82 22.79 -3.17
N LYS A 70 13.07 23.11 -2.85
CA LYS A 70 13.76 24.30 -3.38
C LYS A 70 13.98 24.12 -4.88
N ARG A 71 14.26 25.22 -5.61
CA ARG A 71 14.50 25.26 -7.07
C ARG A 71 15.69 24.41 -7.59
N ASN A 72 16.24 23.51 -6.79
CA ASN A 72 17.21 22.52 -7.23
C ASN A 72 16.45 21.34 -7.88
N LEU A 73 16.65 21.18 -9.20
CA LEU A 73 16.08 20.08 -9.98
C LEU A 73 16.80 18.73 -9.76
N SER A 74 17.85 18.72 -8.94
CA SER A 74 18.56 17.50 -8.56
C SER A 74 18.24 17.07 -7.12
N PHE A 75 18.22 15.76 -6.92
CA PHE A 75 18.19 15.14 -5.62
C PHE A 75 19.61 14.99 -5.05
N LYS A 76 19.75 15.05 -3.72
CA LYS A 76 20.97 14.55 -3.05
C LYS A 76 21.13 13.07 -3.38
N GLU A 77 22.36 12.58 -3.50
CA GLU A 77 22.66 11.17 -3.86
C GLU A 77 21.97 10.15 -2.95
N VAL A 78 21.97 10.38 -1.64
CA VAL A 78 21.25 9.53 -0.68
C VAL A 78 19.75 9.46 -0.98
N HIS A 79 19.14 10.57 -1.37
CA HIS A 79 17.71 10.62 -1.70
C HIS A 79 17.43 9.98 -3.06
N LYS A 80 18.32 10.15 -4.04
CA LYS A 80 18.23 9.44 -5.33
C LYS A 80 18.18 7.93 -5.12
N ARG A 81 19.11 7.42 -4.33
CA ARG A 81 19.19 6.02 -3.95
C ARG A 81 17.93 5.53 -3.22
N ASN A 82 17.42 6.31 -2.27
CA ASN A 82 16.21 5.93 -1.53
C ASN A 82 14.97 5.88 -2.45
N ILE A 83 14.84 6.81 -3.40
CA ILE A 83 13.80 6.76 -4.43
C ILE A 83 13.98 5.51 -5.29
N GLU A 84 15.19 5.21 -5.77
CA GLU A 84 15.44 4.00 -6.56
C GLU A 84 15.08 2.72 -5.81
N ASN A 85 15.48 2.60 -4.54
CA ASN A 85 15.12 1.46 -3.69
C ASN A 85 13.60 1.34 -3.53
N THR A 86 12.92 2.48 -3.37
CA THR A 86 11.45 2.52 -3.28
C THR A 86 10.80 2.06 -4.59
N LEU A 87 11.31 2.50 -5.75
CA LEU A 87 10.80 2.09 -7.06
C LEU A 87 11.05 0.60 -7.34
N ARG A 88 12.23 0.07 -6.96
CA ARG A 88 12.54 -1.37 -7.05
C ARG A 88 11.58 -2.18 -6.20
N TRP A 89 11.32 -1.74 -4.97
CA TRP A 89 10.38 -2.38 -4.07
C TRP A 89 8.96 -2.36 -4.66
N ILE A 90 8.50 -1.21 -5.16
CA ILE A 90 7.20 -1.09 -5.84
C ILE A 90 7.11 -2.04 -7.04
N ALA A 91 8.11 -2.04 -7.92
CA ALA A 91 8.13 -2.90 -9.11
C ALA A 91 8.04 -4.39 -8.76
N TYR A 92 8.63 -4.78 -7.64
CA TYR A 92 8.65 -6.15 -7.18
C TYR A 92 7.35 -6.55 -6.45
N HIS A 93 6.75 -5.65 -5.66
CA HIS A 93 5.61 -5.94 -4.78
C HIS A 93 4.24 -5.43 -5.29
N SER A 94 4.17 -4.61 -6.34
CA SER A 94 2.89 -4.11 -6.86
C SER A 94 2.07 -5.20 -7.54
N ASP A 95 0.75 -5.16 -7.38
CA ASP A 95 -0.16 -5.96 -8.18
C ASP A 95 -0.05 -5.56 -9.65
N THR A 96 0.09 -6.55 -10.53
CA THR A 96 0.38 -6.34 -11.95
C THR A 96 -0.80 -5.74 -12.72
N VAL A 97 -2.03 -6.00 -12.30
CA VAL A 97 -3.23 -5.54 -13.00
C VAL A 97 -3.65 -4.16 -12.50
N THR A 98 -3.88 -4.06 -11.19
CA THR A 98 -4.34 -2.83 -10.54
C THR A 98 -3.23 -1.80 -10.32
N GLY A 99 -1.96 -2.23 -10.41
CA GLY A 99 -0.81 -1.40 -10.07
C GLY A 99 -0.69 -1.15 -8.56
N CYS A 100 -1.59 -1.71 -7.76
CA CYS A 100 -1.65 -1.40 -6.35
C CYS A 100 -0.48 -2.00 -5.64
N ILE A 101 0.25 -1.13 -4.96
CA ILE A 101 1.37 -1.50 -4.15
C ILE A 101 0.79 -2.40 -3.05
N ASN A 102 1.07 -3.70 -3.13
CA ASN A 102 0.54 -4.68 -2.21
C ASN A 102 1.23 -4.46 -0.86
N VAL A 103 0.69 -3.54 -0.08
CA VAL A 103 1.17 -3.27 1.25
C VAL A 103 0.47 -4.20 2.21
N THR A 104 0.84 -5.49 2.17
CA THR A 104 0.95 -6.28 3.41
C THR A 104 1.93 -5.65 4.41
N HIS A 105 2.60 -4.53 4.04
CA HIS A 105 3.58 -3.80 4.80
C HIS A 105 3.26 -2.29 4.96
N LEU A 106 3.19 -1.77 6.17
CA LEU A 106 3.09 -0.35 6.49
C LEU A 106 4.28 0.38 5.86
N CYS A 107 4.22 1.71 5.65
CA CYS A 107 5.43 2.49 5.31
C CYS A 107 6.61 2.21 6.27
N ILE A 108 6.30 1.84 7.52
CA ILE A 108 7.25 1.38 8.53
C ILE A 108 7.90 0.06 8.15
N GLU A 109 7.12 -0.90 7.63
CA GLU A 109 7.59 -2.21 7.23
C GLU A 109 8.41 -2.12 5.92
N ILE A 110 7.95 -1.33 4.94
CA ILE A 110 8.73 -1.03 3.72
C ILE A 110 10.08 -0.39 4.10
N GLY A 111 10.06 0.64 4.94
CA GLY A 111 11.28 1.33 5.36
C GLY A 111 12.28 0.40 6.05
N LYS A 112 11.81 -0.51 6.91
CA LYS A 112 12.68 -1.53 7.52
C LYS A 112 13.29 -2.47 6.47
N GLU A 113 12.51 -2.88 5.49
CA GLU A 113 12.96 -3.81 4.44
C GLU A 113 14.01 -3.18 3.52
N ILE A 114 13.84 -1.91 3.15
CA ILE A 114 14.75 -1.22 2.22
C ILE A 114 15.81 -0.35 2.90
N GLY A 115 15.90 -0.39 4.24
CA GLY A 115 16.90 0.34 5.01
C GLY A 115 16.69 1.87 5.05
N VAL A 116 15.44 2.34 4.96
CA VAL A 116 15.07 3.75 4.93
C VAL A 116 14.13 4.09 6.08
N SER A 117 14.33 5.25 6.72
CA SER A 117 13.48 5.66 7.83
C SER A 117 12.01 5.82 7.40
N SER A 118 11.06 5.54 8.30
CA SER A 118 9.63 5.63 7.98
C SER A 118 9.19 7.04 7.60
N SER A 119 9.82 8.09 8.17
CA SER A 119 9.56 9.48 7.80
C SER A 119 10.06 9.78 6.38
N THR A 120 11.24 9.29 6.02
CA THR A 120 11.79 9.42 4.66
C THR A 120 10.91 8.69 3.63
N ILE A 121 10.45 7.47 3.91
CA ILE A 121 9.52 6.76 3.02
C ILE A 121 8.21 7.52 2.87
N SER A 122 7.67 8.08 3.95
CA SER A 122 6.44 8.88 3.86
C SER A 122 6.62 10.10 2.95
N VAL A 123 7.78 10.77 3.01
CA VAL A 123 8.11 11.90 2.11
C VAL A 123 8.25 11.41 0.67
N ILE A 124 8.97 10.31 0.43
CA ILE A 124 9.16 9.75 -0.91
C ILE A 124 7.82 9.36 -1.53
N MET A 125 6.93 8.69 -0.80
CA MET A 125 5.59 8.33 -1.31
C MET A 125 4.78 9.57 -1.70
N LYS A 126 4.85 10.65 -0.89
CA LYS A 126 4.21 11.94 -1.24
C LYS A 126 4.83 12.56 -2.50
N GLU A 127 6.16 12.58 -2.59
CA GLU A 127 6.88 13.07 -3.77
C GLU A 127 6.46 12.28 -5.02
N LEU A 128 6.38 10.94 -4.96
CA LEU A 128 5.96 10.09 -6.07
C LEU A 128 4.49 10.35 -6.48
N VAL A 129 3.61 10.65 -5.53
CA VAL A 129 2.22 11.06 -5.82
C VAL A 129 2.17 12.41 -6.54
N ILE A 130 2.91 13.41 -6.07
CA ILE A 130 2.95 14.74 -6.71
C ILE A 130 3.57 14.67 -8.12
N MET A 131 4.59 13.83 -8.29
CA MET A 131 5.17 13.57 -9.61
C MET A 131 4.18 12.90 -10.57
N GLY A 132 3.12 12.28 -10.04
CA GLY A 132 2.10 11.56 -10.81
C GLY A 132 2.51 10.12 -11.14
N LEU A 133 3.51 9.57 -10.43
CA LEU A 133 3.94 8.17 -10.58
C LEU A 133 3.05 7.22 -9.78
N LEU A 134 2.47 7.73 -8.68
CA LEU A 134 1.52 7.02 -7.84
C LEU A 134 0.22 7.80 -7.75
N TYR A 135 -0.88 7.10 -7.55
CA TYR A 135 -2.18 7.69 -7.24
C TYR A 135 -2.84 6.96 -6.06
N GLU A 136 -3.73 7.66 -5.38
CA GLU A 136 -4.61 7.08 -4.36
C GLU A 136 -5.94 6.69 -5.04
N PRO A 137 -6.33 5.41 -5.04
CA PRO A 137 -7.60 4.98 -5.61
C PRO A 137 -8.75 5.46 -4.72
N GLU A 138 -9.90 5.76 -5.33
CA GLU A 138 -11.09 6.26 -4.59
C GLU A 138 -11.52 5.33 -3.46
N GLN A 139 -11.35 4.02 -3.66
CA GLN A 139 -11.68 2.96 -2.71
C GLN A 139 -10.77 2.99 -1.46
N SER A 140 -9.61 3.67 -1.49
CA SER A 140 -8.79 3.98 -0.31
C SER A 140 -9.60 4.86 0.66
N GLY A 141 -10.44 5.76 0.13
CA GLY A 141 -11.32 6.70 0.85
C GLY A 141 -10.57 7.76 1.66
N GLN A 142 -11.20 8.90 1.99
CA GLN A 142 -10.59 9.93 2.86
C GLN A 142 -11.44 10.42 4.05
N SER A 143 -12.73 10.07 4.17
CA SER A 143 -13.62 10.88 5.03
C SER A 143 -13.97 10.42 6.46
N ILE A 144 -13.69 9.19 6.90
CA ILE A 144 -13.96 8.74 8.31
C ILE A 144 -12.68 8.18 8.98
N GLN A 145 -11.57 8.24 8.24
CA GLN A 145 -10.26 7.75 8.68
C GLN A 145 -9.67 8.53 9.87
N ASP A 146 -10.31 9.63 10.25
CA ASP A 146 -9.83 10.60 11.21
C ASP A 146 -10.01 10.21 12.67
N ILE A 147 -11.15 9.63 13.04
CA ILE A 147 -11.60 9.67 14.43
C ILE A 147 -10.76 8.73 15.32
N MET A 148 -10.46 7.51 14.87
CA MET A 148 -9.69 6.56 15.69
C MET A 148 -8.17 6.79 15.66
N HIS A 149 -7.67 7.52 14.66
CA HIS A 149 -6.25 7.52 14.31
C HIS A 149 -5.67 8.90 13.97
N ASP A 150 -6.34 9.97 14.38
CA ASP A 150 -5.92 11.37 14.12
C ASP A 150 -5.62 11.62 12.62
N GLY A 151 -6.37 10.98 11.72
CA GLY A 151 -6.23 11.13 10.26
C GLY A 151 -5.12 10.30 9.61
N ARG A 152 -4.52 9.36 10.34
CA ARG A 152 -3.27 8.70 9.93
C ARG A 152 -3.42 7.26 9.46
N LEU A 153 -4.57 6.86 8.88
CA LEU A 153 -4.70 5.53 8.28
C LEU A 153 -3.89 5.43 6.97
N PRO A 154 -3.45 4.22 6.59
CA PRO A 154 -2.61 4.04 5.41
C PRO A 154 -3.43 4.39 4.17
N ARG A 155 -2.79 5.09 3.24
CA ARG A 155 -3.33 5.26 1.90
C ARG A 155 -2.93 4.04 1.09
N THR A 156 -3.86 3.42 0.40
CA THR A 156 -3.50 2.50 -0.68
C THR A 156 -2.94 3.36 -1.80
N LEU A 157 -1.76 3.02 -2.31
CA LEU A 157 -1.16 3.71 -3.45
C LEU A 157 -1.01 2.71 -4.58
N CYS A 158 -1.32 3.15 -5.79
CA CYS A 158 -1.21 2.32 -6.99
C CYS A 158 -0.39 3.07 -8.05
N THR A 159 0.32 2.32 -8.89
CA THR A 159 1.15 2.86 -9.96
C THR A 159 0.29 3.41 -11.09
N THR A 160 0.69 4.57 -11.62
CA THR A 160 0.05 5.17 -12.80
C THR A 160 0.68 4.63 -14.09
N PRO A 161 0.06 4.81 -15.27
CA PRO A 161 0.71 4.53 -16.55
C PRO A 161 2.08 5.21 -16.71
N LEU A 162 2.21 6.45 -16.19
CA LEU A 162 3.48 7.20 -16.21
C LEU A 162 4.61 6.46 -15.47
N PHE A 163 4.31 5.74 -14.38
CA PHE A 163 5.31 4.91 -13.70
C PHE A 163 5.93 3.85 -14.62
N TYR A 164 5.12 3.24 -15.49
CA TYR A 164 5.60 2.23 -16.43
C TYR A 164 6.37 2.88 -17.59
N GLU A 165 5.90 4.03 -18.07
CA GLU A 165 6.54 4.79 -19.14
C GLU A 165 7.94 5.25 -18.74
N ILE A 166 8.12 5.78 -17.52
CA ILE A 166 9.44 6.21 -17.04
C ILE A 166 10.43 5.04 -16.94
N LEU A 167 9.93 3.81 -16.86
CA LEU A 167 10.69 2.55 -16.80
C LEU A 167 10.70 1.81 -18.14
N GLY A 168 10.37 2.50 -19.24
CA GLY A 168 10.55 2.02 -20.61
C GLY A 168 9.44 1.09 -21.11
N ILE A 169 8.27 1.08 -20.47
CA ILE A 169 7.10 0.32 -20.91
C ILE A 169 6.04 1.31 -21.38
N LYS A 170 5.81 1.33 -22.70
CA LYS A 170 4.78 2.18 -23.33
C LYS A 170 3.37 1.66 -23.01
N ASN A 171 2.37 2.52 -23.18
CA ASN A 171 0.98 2.20 -22.83
C ASN A 171 0.41 1.00 -23.61
N ASP A 172 0.72 0.89 -24.90
CA ASP A 172 0.32 -0.24 -25.75
C ASP A 172 0.89 -1.58 -25.24
N GLU A 173 2.16 -1.57 -24.84
CA GLU A 173 2.79 -2.74 -24.24
C GLU A 173 2.22 -3.04 -22.85
N LEU A 174 1.96 -2.00 -22.04
CA LEU A 174 1.36 -2.13 -20.72
C LEU A 174 -0.01 -2.81 -20.80
N ASP A 175 -0.87 -2.37 -21.71
CA ASP A 175 -2.22 -2.90 -21.90
C ASP A 175 -2.18 -4.35 -22.38
N ARG A 176 -1.24 -4.68 -23.28
CA ARG A 176 -1.00 -6.06 -23.72
C ARG A 176 -0.58 -6.95 -22.55
N LEU A 177 0.39 -6.51 -21.74
CA LEU A 177 0.91 -7.29 -20.61
C LEU A 177 -0.15 -7.47 -19.51
N ARG A 178 -0.95 -6.43 -19.23
CA ARG A 178 -2.09 -6.51 -18.31
C ARG A 178 -3.15 -7.48 -18.81
N SER A 179 -3.48 -7.44 -20.10
CA SER A 179 -4.47 -8.34 -20.70
C SER A 179 -4.09 -9.81 -20.57
N ILE A 180 -2.80 -10.14 -20.69
CA ILE A 180 -2.28 -11.51 -20.47
C ILE A 180 -2.49 -11.94 -19.03
N GLU A 181 -2.17 -11.06 -18.08
CA GLU A 181 -2.33 -11.35 -16.64
C GLU A 181 -3.80 -11.45 -16.24
N ILE A 182 -4.68 -10.61 -16.79
CA ILE A 182 -6.13 -10.69 -16.58
C ILE A 182 -6.66 -12.05 -17.03
N LYS A 183 -6.35 -12.48 -18.26
CA LYS A 183 -6.77 -13.80 -18.79
C LYS A 183 -6.30 -14.95 -17.90
N ARG A 184 -5.07 -14.86 -17.40
CA ARG A 184 -4.55 -15.85 -16.46
C ARG A 184 -5.38 -15.89 -15.18
N ARG A 185 -5.67 -14.74 -14.58
CA ARG A 185 -6.48 -14.65 -13.35
C ARG A 185 -7.91 -15.11 -13.57
N GLU A 186 -8.51 -14.82 -14.73
CA GLU A 186 -9.82 -15.34 -15.13
C GLU A 186 -9.84 -16.88 -15.12
N ILE A 187 -8.80 -17.52 -15.68
CA ILE A 187 -8.67 -18.99 -15.65
C ILE A 187 -8.54 -19.51 -14.20
N GLU A 188 -7.77 -18.83 -13.35
CA GLU A 188 -7.60 -19.22 -11.94
C GLU A 188 -8.86 -19.01 -11.08
N TYR A 189 -9.66 -18.00 -11.39
CA TYR A 189 -10.95 -17.73 -10.75
C TYR A 189 -12.03 -18.70 -11.24
N ALA A 190 -12.04 -19.03 -12.53
CA ALA A 190 -12.96 -20.01 -13.11
C ALA A 190 -12.80 -21.40 -12.46
N LYS A 191 -11.57 -21.80 -12.10
CA LYS A 191 -11.32 -23.04 -11.31
C LYS A 191 -12.05 -23.06 -9.97
N ARG A 192 -12.31 -21.89 -9.38
CA ARG A 192 -13.05 -21.68 -8.12
C ARG A 192 -14.54 -21.39 -8.34
N LYS A 193 -15.03 -21.42 -9.59
CA LYS A 193 -16.37 -20.98 -9.99
C LYS A 193 -16.66 -19.51 -9.65
N GLU A 194 -15.62 -18.68 -9.62
CA GLU A 194 -15.70 -17.25 -9.38
C GLU A 194 -15.42 -16.48 -10.68
N LYS A 195 -15.91 -15.24 -10.79
CA LYS A 195 -15.56 -14.33 -11.89
C LYS A 195 -14.47 -13.37 -11.43
N TYR A 196 -13.42 -13.23 -12.21
CA TYR A 196 -12.40 -12.22 -11.95
C TYR A 196 -12.95 -10.83 -12.26
N ASP A 197 -12.71 -9.89 -11.34
CA ASP A 197 -13.07 -8.49 -11.49
C ASP A 197 -11.96 -7.65 -10.82
N ALA A 198 -11.30 -6.82 -11.63
CA ALA A 198 -10.16 -6.02 -11.19
C ALA A 198 -10.57 -4.95 -10.16
N ASP A 199 -11.79 -4.40 -10.26
CA ASP A 199 -12.29 -3.38 -9.34
C ASP A 199 -12.65 -3.98 -7.98
N ILE A 200 -13.23 -5.19 -7.99
CA ILE A 200 -13.47 -5.95 -6.76
C ILE A 200 -12.15 -6.29 -6.07
N VAL A 201 -11.13 -6.69 -6.83
CA VAL A 201 -9.79 -6.98 -6.31
C VAL A 201 -9.14 -5.72 -5.74
N LEU A 202 -9.19 -4.60 -6.45
CA LEU A 202 -8.72 -3.29 -5.98
C LEU A 202 -9.39 -2.89 -4.66
N LYS A 203 -10.71 -3.01 -4.59
CA LYS A 203 -11.49 -2.73 -3.39
C LYS A 203 -11.07 -3.63 -2.23
N THR A 204 -10.85 -4.91 -2.50
CA THR A 204 -10.39 -5.89 -1.49
C THR A 204 -9.00 -5.54 -0.96
N TYR A 205 -8.07 -5.09 -1.82
CA TYR A 205 -6.77 -4.58 -1.39
C TYR A 205 -6.92 -3.37 -0.47
N CYS A 206 -7.74 -2.39 -0.85
CA CYS A 206 -7.98 -1.20 -0.04
C CYS A 206 -8.55 -1.56 1.35
N HIS A 207 -9.53 -2.46 1.37
CA HIS A 207 -10.14 -2.93 2.61
C HIS A 207 -9.14 -3.64 3.54
N SER A 208 -8.36 -4.55 2.96
CA SER A 208 -7.37 -5.35 3.70
C SER A 208 -6.27 -4.49 4.30
N ASN A 209 -5.83 -3.46 3.58
CA ASN A 209 -4.83 -2.50 4.08
C ASN A 209 -5.34 -1.73 5.30
N ILE A 210 -6.58 -1.23 5.24
CA ILE A 210 -7.20 -0.50 6.36
C ILE A 210 -7.34 -1.42 7.56
N LEU A 211 -7.83 -2.64 7.36
CA LEU A 211 -8.02 -3.63 8.42
C LEU A 211 -6.71 -3.95 9.14
N ARG A 212 -5.64 -4.29 8.39
CA ARG A 212 -4.37 -4.67 9.01
C ARG A 212 -3.77 -3.56 9.86
N VAL A 213 -3.79 -2.32 9.36
CA VAL A 213 -3.21 -1.19 10.13
C VAL A 213 -4.04 -0.87 11.35
N TRP A 214 -5.35 -1.00 11.24
CA TRP A 214 -6.24 -0.89 12.39
C TRP A 214 -5.86 -1.94 13.45
N GLU A 215 -5.76 -3.21 13.08
CA GLU A 215 -5.42 -4.31 13.99
C GLU A 215 -4.03 -4.11 14.61
N TYR A 216 -3.02 -3.78 13.80
CA TYR A 216 -1.66 -3.51 14.26
C TYR A 216 -1.62 -2.42 15.35
N ARG A 217 -2.25 -1.27 15.11
CA ARG A 217 -2.21 -0.13 16.07
C ARG A 217 -2.95 -0.41 17.37
N HIS A 218 -4.04 -1.18 17.32
CA HIS A 218 -4.81 -1.54 18.51
C HIS A 218 -4.19 -2.70 19.30
N THR A 219 -3.30 -3.49 18.68
CA THR A 219 -2.46 -4.44 19.42
C THR A 219 -1.28 -3.80 20.15
N GLN A 220 -0.74 -2.68 19.66
CA GLN A 220 0.45 -2.06 20.27
C GLN A 220 0.16 -1.23 21.53
N SER A 221 -1.08 -0.77 21.73
CA SER A 221 -1.38 0.26 22.74
C SER A 221 -1.99 -0.27 24.05
N THR A 222 -2.62 -1.45 24.10
CA THR A 222 -3.46 -1.80 25.27
C THR A 222 -3.72 -3.28 25.57
N SER A 223 -3.10 -4.28 24.91
CA SER A 223 -3.50 -5.68 25.18
C SER A 223 -2.42 -6.71 24.89
N SER A 224 -2.27 -7.68 25.81
CA SER A 224 -1.54 -8.94 25.60
C SER A 224 -2.20 -9.86 24.55
N TYR A 225 -3.39 -9.50 24.04
CA TYR A 225 -4.11 -10.22 23.01
C TYR A 225 -3.98 -9.55 21.64
N LYS A 226 -3.59 -10.33 20.63
CA LYS A 226 -3.63 -9.92 19.22
C LYS A 226 -5.09 -9.76 18.77
N ILE A 227 -5.59 -8.53 18.75
CA ILE A 227 -6.95 -8.21 18.30
C ILE A 227 -7.06 -8.49 16.81
N LYS A 228 -7.99 -9.38 16.45
CA LYS A 228 -8.35 -9.71 15.07
C LYS A 228 -9.84 -9.46 14.88
N LEU A 229 -10.21 -8.41 14.15
CA LEU A 229 -11.61 -8.08 13.92
C LEU A 229 -12.28 -9.07 12.97
N ALA A 230 -11.51 -9.64 12.03
CA ALA A 230 -12.02 -10.63 11.08
C ALA A 230 -12.55 -11.89 11.79
N ASP A 231 -11.95 -12.26 12.94
CA ASP A 231 -12.30 -13.46 13.70
C ASP A 231 -13.45 -13.21 14.69
N MET A 232 -13.93 -11.97 14.84
CA MET A 232 -15.03 -11.63 15.73
C MET A 232 -16.39 -11.81 15.05
N GLU A 233 -17.35 -12.35 15.80
CA GLU A 233 -18.77 -12.36 15.40
C GLU A 233 -19.26 -10.96 15.00
N PRO A 234 -20.13 -10.82 13.97
CA PRO A 234 -20.49 -9.52 13.40
C PRO A 234 -20.96 -8.48 14.43
N MET A 235 -21.88 -8.85 15.32
CA MET A 235 -22.41 -7.95 16.34
C MET A 235 -21.40 -7.62 17.44
N THR A 236 -20.56 -8.59 17.82
CA THR A 236 -19.46 -8.38 18.78
C THR A 236 -18.46 -7.37 18.23
N ARG A 237 -18.08 -7.52 16.95
CA ARG A 237 -17.20 -6.59 16.24
C ARG A 237 -17.78 -5.18 16.18
N LEU A 238 -19.07 -5.05 15.82
CA LEU A 238 -19.74 -3.75 15.76
C LEU A 238 -19.75 -3.06 17.12
N THR A 239 -20.12 -3.79 18.17
CA THR A 239 -20.14 -3.29 19.55
C THR A 239 -18.75 -2.85 19.99
N TYR A 240 -17.73 -3.64 19.66
CA TYR A 240 -16.35 -3.35 19.99
C TYR A 240 -15.84 -2.06 19.33
N ILE A 241 -16.09 -1.87 18.03
CA ILE A 241 -15.73 -0.64 17.31
C ILE A 241 -16.52 0.57 17.84
N SER A 242 -17.82 0.43 18.07
CA SER A 242 -18.67 1.48 18.64
C SER A 242 -18.12 1.99 19.98
N ARG A 243 -17.73 1.08 20.87
CA ARG A 243 -17.11 1.43 22.16
C ARG A 243 -15.81 2.20 21.97
N LYS A 244 -14.93 1.74 21.09
CA LYS A 244 -13.63 2.38 20.82
C LYS A 244 -13.78 3.79 20.22
N LEU A 245 -14.74 3.98 19.32
CA LEU A 245 -15.10 5.30 18.79
C LEU A 245 -15.56 6.24 19.89
N LEU A 246 -16.47 5.78 20.75
CA LEU A 246 -16.97 6.58 21.87
C LEU A 246 -15.87 6.99 22.84
N GLU A 247 -15.01 6.05 23.25
CA GLU A 247 -13.83 6.31 24.09
C GLU A 247 -12.95 7.41 23.49
N ARG A 248 -12.68 7.32 22.17
CA ARG A 248 -11.79 8.25 21.48
C ARG A 248 -12.40 9.64 21.29
N ILE A 249 -13.67 9.72 20.92
CA ILE A 249 -14.40 11.00 20.75
C ILE A 249 -14.40 11.77 22.08
N LYS A 250 -14.71 11.07 23.19
CA LYS A 250 -14.69 11.66 24.52
C LYS A 250 -13.29 12.12 24.92
N ALA A 251 -12.28 11.27 24.71
CA ALA A 251 -10.90 11.60 25.07
C ALA A 251 -10.33 12.81 24.29
N LYS A 252 -10.78 13.03 23.05
CA LYS A 252 -10.35 14.17 22.22
C LYS A 252 -11.22 15.42 22.39
N GLY A 253 -12.35 15.32 23.10
CA GLY A 253 -13.29 16.42 23.26
C GLY A 253 -13.91 16.88 21.94
N TRP A 254 -14.07 15.97 20.96
CA TRP A 254 -14.63 16.36 19.67
C TRP A 254 -16.13 16.64 19.77
N PRO A 255 -16.64 17.71 19.11
CA PRO A 255 -18.05 18.07 19.12
C PRO A 255 -18.86 17.19 18.15
N ILE A 256 -18.81 15.88 18.35
CA ILE A 256 -19.50 14.87 17.54
C ILE A 256 -20.57 14.21 18.42
N SER A 257 -21.77 14.00 17.88
CA SER A 257 -22.85 13.32 18.60
C SER A 257 -22.41 11.92 19.07
N THR A 258 -22.60 11.65 20.35
CA THR A 258 -22.31 10.36 21.00
C THR A 258 -23.55 9.48 21.14
N GLU A 259 -24.65 9.82 20.47
CA GLU A 259 -25.87 9.02 20.49
C GLU A 259 -25.65 7.63 19.89
N LYS A 260 -26.36 6.64 20.42
CA LYS A 260 -26.20 5.22 20.05
C LYS A 260 -26.32 5.00 18.54
N GLU A 261 -27.30 5.63 17.90
CA GLU A 261 -27.54 5.48 16.45
C GLU A 261 -26.39 6.06 15.61
N HIS A 262 -25.92 7.26 15.97
CA HIS A 262 -24.80 7.91 15.30
C HIS A 262 -23.50 7.12 15.45
N ILE A 263 -23.17 6.67 16.66
CA ILE A 263 -21.97 5.86 16.92
C ILE A 263 -22.05 4.52 16.19
N THR A 264 -23.21 3.86 16.19
CA THR A 264 -23.40 2.57 15.50
C THR A 264 -23.25 2.74 13.99
N LYS A 265 -23.81 3.81 13.41
CA LYS A 265 -23.66 4.14 11.99
C LYS A 265 -22.20 4.41 11.63
N MET A 266 -21.49 5.18 12.46
CA MET A 266 -20.06 5.45 12.29
C MET A 266 -19.22 4.17 12.37
N ALA A 267 -19.50 3.31 13.35
CA ALA A 267 -18.82 2.03 13.53
C ALA A 267 -19.02 1.12 12.32
N ASN A 268 -20.26 0.97 11.84
CA ASN A 268 -20.54 0.14 10.68
C ASN A 268 -19.95 0.72 9.37
N ASN A 269 -19.89 2.05 9.24
CA ASN A 269 -19.20 2.70 8.14
C ASN A 269 -17.68 2.41 8.14
N LEU A 270 -17.06 2.43 9.32
CA LEU A 270 -15.64 2.07 9.47
C LEU A 270 -15.40 0.59 9.10
N LEU A 271 -16.25 -0.30 9.61
CA LEU A 271 -16.21 -1.73 9.30
C LEU A 271 -16.43 -2.01 7.82
N ARG A 272 -17.35 -1.30 7.16
CA ARG A 272 -17.58 -1.40 5.70
C ARG A 272 -16.30 -1.14 4.92
N ARG A 273 -15.51 -0.14 5.33
CA ARG A 273 -14.22 0.18 4.70
C ARG A 273 -13.13 -0.85 4.95
N MET A 274 -13.28 -1.68 5.98
CA MET A 274 -12.42 -2.84 6.25
C MET A 274 -12.91 -4.11 5.55
N GLY A 275 -14.02 -4.06 4.80
CA GLY A 275 -14.66 -5.25 4.24
C GLY A 275 -15.42 -6.09 5.26
N LEU A 276 -15.72 -5.52 6.43
CA LEU A 276 -16.28 -6.21 7.60
C LEU A 276 -17.64 -5.61 8.05
N SER A 277 -18.38 -4.94 7.17
CA SER A 277 -19.69 -4.36 7.51
C SER A 277 -20.66 -5.41 8.02
N VAL A 278 -21.45 -5.05 9.02
CA VAL A 278 -22.57 -5.84 9.52
C VAL A 278 -23.81 -5.52 8.68
N LYS A 279 -24.44 -6.56 8.13
CA LYS A 279 -25.67 -6.46 7.35
C LYS A 279 -26.86 -6.20 8.26
N ARG A 280 -27.90 -5.54 7.74
CA ARG A 280 -29.14 -5.28 8.51
C ARG A 280 -29.79 -6.57 9.04
N SER A 281 -29.69 -7.67 8.31
CA SER A 281 -30.16 -9.00 8.71
C SER A 281 -29.42 -9.59 9.92
N GLU A 282 -28.25 -9.06 10.25
CA GLU A 282 -27.41 -9.53 11.37
C GLU A 282 -27.61 -8.68 12.63
N PHE A 283 -28.38 -7.60 12.56
CA PHE A 283 -28.83 -6.88 13.75
C PHE A 283 -29.88 -7.75 14.44
N ALA A 284 -29.72 -7.96 15.75
CA ALA A 284 -30.74 -8.64 16.53
C ALA A 284 -32.10 -7.98 16.26
N PRO A 285 -33.18 -8.78 16.08
CA PRO A 285 -34.51 -8.21 15.90
C PRO A 285 -34.81 -7.27 17.06
N PRO A 286 -35.53 -6.15 16.83
CA PRO A 286 -35.97 -5.31 17.94
C PRO A 286 -36.69 -6.20 18.93
N ILE A 287 -36.29 -6.13 20.20
CA ILE A 287 -37.01 -6.79 21.29
C ILE A 287 -38.39 -6.12 21.29
N THR A 288 -39.39 -6.82 20.77
CA THR A 288 -40.81 -6.47 20.87
C THR A 288 -41.28 -6.61 22.31
#